data_AF-A0A7W0FBT4-F1
#
_entry.id   AF-A0A7W0FBT4-F1
#
_cell.length_a   1.000
_cell.length_b   1.000
_cell.length_c   1.000
_cell.angle_alpha   90.00
_cell.angle_beta   90.00
_cell.angle_gamma   90.00
#
_symmetry.space_group_name_H-M   'P 1'
#
loop_
_entity.id
_entity.type
_entity.pdbx_description
1 polymer ?
#
loop_
_entity_poly.entity_id
_entity_poly.type
_entity_poly.pdbx_seq_one_letter_code
_entity_poly.pdbx_strand_id
1 'polypeptide(L)'
;MSKMTKSNFMRAWTYFRRGHGVYLVFAISFLNFTVIQWRLLIEKVDTLKFIFQRFTYFFAAFFAVYIPLAVLIGYIDYRRGSVPVDSIEAARANPWIKDLSRALMLMSKNDEEVKKIMAKWAD
;
A
#
# COMPACT_ATOMS: atom_id res chain seq x y z
N MET A 1 18.99 16.79 -26.41
CA MET A 1 17.69 16.09 -26.50
C MET A 1 17.56 14.87 -25.57
N SER A 2 18.27 14.79 -24.42
CA SER A 2 18.44 13.52 -23.67
C SER A 2 18.06 13.50 -22.18
N LYS A 3 17.63 14.63 -21.57
CA LYS A 3 17.16 14.65 -20.16
C LYS A 3 15.63 14.52 -20.01
N MET A 4 14.84 15.13 -20.89
CA MET A 4 13.36 15.09 -20.81
C MET A 4 12.75 13.70 -21.03
N THR A 5 13.24 12.94 -22.00
CA THR A 5 12.75 11.59 -22.31
C THR A 5 13.07 10.58 -21.19
N LYS A 6 14.24 10.71 -20.55
CA LYS A 6 14.64 9.87 -19.41
C LYS A 6 13.74 10.12 -18.19
N SER A 7 13.36 11.38 -17.93
CA SER A 7 12.38 11.75 -16.91
C SER A 7 11.00 11.13 -17.18
N ASN A 8 10.51 11.21 -18.41
CA ASN A 8 9.19 10.68 -18.76
C ASN A 8 9.12 9.15 -18.66
N PHE A 9 10.19 8.45 -19.05
CA PHE A 9 10.28 7.00 -18.87
C PHE A 9 10.36 6.61 -17.39
N MET A 10 11.16 7.30 -16.58
CA MET A 10 11.24 7.05 -15.13
C MET A 10 9.91 7.32 -14.41
N ARG A 11 9.15 8.33 -14.86
CA ARG A 11 7.79 8.60 -14.38
C ARG A 11 6.83 7.48 -14.78
N ALA A 12 6.83 7.08 -16.05
CA ALA A 12 6.00 5.98 -16.54
C ALA A 12 6.32 4.66 -15.82
N TRP A 13 7.60 4.37 -15.58
CA TRP A 13 8.04 3.21 -14.82
C TRP A 13 7.57 3.26 -13.35
N THR A 14 7.61 4.45 -12.74
CA THR A 14 7.08 4.64 -11.39
C THR A 14 5.58 4.41 -11.33
N TYR A 15 4.83 4.91 -12.32
CA TYR A 15 3.38 4.66 -12.43
C TYR A 15 3.08 3.19 -12.66
N PHE A 16 3.82 2.52 -13.54
CA PHE A 16 3.68 1.10 -13.78
C PHE A 16 3.94 0.28 -12.52
N ARG A 17 5.08 0.49 -11.84
CA ARG A 17 5.41 -0.25 -10.61
C ARG A 17 4.39 -0.01 -9.51
N ARG A 18 3.89 1.22 -9.37
CA ARG A 18 2.88 1.55 -8.36
C ARG A 18 1.53 0.92 -8.68
N GLY A 19 1.08 1.00 -9.92
CA GLY A 19 -0.17 0.39 -10.38
C GLY A 19 -0.12 -1.14 -10.31
N HIS A 20 0.97 -1.73 -10.80
CA HIS A 20 1.17 -3.17 -10.78
C HIS A 20 1.33 -3.70 -9.35
N GLY A 21 2.25 -3.12 -8.57
CA GLY A 21 2.63 -3.63 -7.26
C GLY A 21 1.52 -3.55 -6.21
N VAL A 22 0.65 -2.54 -6.28
CA VAL A 22 -0.44 -2.39 -5.31
C VAL A 22 -1.71 -3.07 -5.78
N TYR A 23 -2.18 -2.78 -7.01
CA TYR A 23 -3.52 -3.19 -7.42
C TYR A 23 -3.53 -4.50 -8.21
N LEU A 24 -2.66 -4.63 -9.22
CA LEU A 24 -2.66 -5.82 -10.08
C LEU A 24 -2.14 -7.05 -9.35
N VAL A 25 -1.03 -6.92 -8.61
CA VAL A 25 -0.48 -8.01 -7.80
C VAL A 25 -1.47 -8.45 -6.75
N PHE A 26 -2.17 -7.53 -6.09
CA PHE A 26 -3.23 -7.87 -5.16
C PHE A 26 -4.33 -8.68 -5.83
N ALA A 27 -4.91 -8.17 -6.93
CA ALA A 27 -6.01 -8.85 -7.64
C ALA A 27 -5.61 -10.25 -8.14
N ILE A 28 -4.43 -10.37 -8.78
CA ILE A 28 -3.92 -11.64 -9.29
C ILE A 28 -3.65 -12.62 -8.14
N SER A 29 -2.95 -12.17 -7.10
CA SER A 29 -2.64 -13.03 -5.94
C SER A 29 -3.92 -13.49 -5.25
N PHE A 30 -4.90 -12.61 -5.11
CA PHE A 30 -6.17 -12.90 -4.47
C PHE A 30 -6.99 -13.93 -5.29
N LEU A 31 -7.09 -13.74 -6.61
CA LEU A 31 -7.74 -14.71 -7.50
C LEU A 31 -7.02 -16.07 -7.48
N ASN A 32 -5.69 -16.06 -7.57
CA ASN A 32 -4.88 -17.28 -7.51
C ASN A 32 -5.07 -18.00 -6.17
N PHE A 33 -5.01 -17.28 -5.05
CA PHE A 33 -5.26 -17.84 -3.73
C PHE A 33 -6.63 -18.52 -3.69
N THR A 34 -7.68 -17.84 -4.16
CA THR A 34 -9.05 -18.37 -4.15
C THR A 34 -9.16 -19.65 -5.00
N VAL A 35 -8.55 -19.68 -6.18
CA VAL A 35 -8.53 -20.87 -7.06
C VAL A 35 -7.73 -22.02 -6.43
N ILE A 36 -6.57 -21.73 -5.85
CA ILE A 36 -5.72 -22.74 -5.20
C ILE A 36 -6.45 -23.35 -3.99
N GLN A 37 -7.07 -22.52 -3.14
CA GLN A 37 -7.87 -23.00 -2.01
C GLN A 37 -9.02 -23.90 -2.49
N TRP A 38 -9.71 -23.52 -3.55
CA TRP A 38 -10.74 -24.37 -4.13
C TRP A 38 -10.18 -25.73 -4.59
N ARG A 39 -9.12 -25.72 -5.40
CA ARG A 39 -8.56 -26.94 -6.03
C ARG A 39 -7.89 -27.88 -5.05
N LEU A 40 -7.18 -27.35 -4.06
CA LEU A 40 -6.37 -28.16 -3.15
C LEU A 40 -7.08 -28.48 -1.84
N LEU A 41 -8.00 -27.64 -1.37
CA LEU A 41 -8.72 -27.85 -0.12
C LEU A 41 -10.17 -28.28 -0.37
N ILE A 42 -10.97 -27.43 -1.03
CA ILE A 42 -12.42 -27.66 -1.14
C ILE A 42 -12.75 -28.92 -1.96
N GLU A 43 -12.10 -29.11 -3.12
CA GLU A 43 -12.35 -30.29 -3.97
C GLU A 43 -11.87 -31.61 -3.34
N LYS A 44 -10.97 -31.55 -2.36
CA LYS A 44 -10.33 -32.71 -1.75
C LYS A 44 -10.97 -33.14 -0.42
N VAL A 45 -11.70 -32.25 0.24
CA VAL A 45 -12.37 -32.53 1.51
C VAL A 45 -13.87 -32.71 1.26
N ASP A 46 -14.36 -33.94 1.41
CA ASP A 46 -15.74 -34.30 1.03
C ASP A 46 -16.81 -33.46 1.73
N THR A 47 -16.63 -33.12 3.01
CA THR A 47 -17.55 -32.24 3.75
C THR A 47 -17.62 -30.83 3.15
N LEU A 48 -16.48 -30.25 2.77
CA LEU A 48 -16.43 -28.92 2.16
C LEU A 48 -17.00 -28.93 0.74
N LYS A 49 -16.72 -29.97 -0.03
CA LYS A 49 -17.27 -30.16 -1.38
C LYS A 49 -18.79 -30.36 -1.38
N PHE A 50 -19.31 -31.03 -0.34
CA PHE A 50 -20.74 -31.17 -0.15
C PHE A 50 -21.43 -29.83 0.13
N ILE A 51 -20.84 -28.99 0.98
CA ILE A 51 -21.34 -27.64 1.29
C ILE A 51 -21.22 -26.73 0.05
N PHE A 52 -20.04 -26.70 -0.55
CA PHE A 52 -19.73 -25.87 -1.70
C PHE A 52 -19.65 -26.73 -2.95
N GLN A 53 -20.82 -27.02 -3.53
CA GLN A 53 -20.96 -27.89 -4.69
C GLN A 53 -20.34 -27.32 -5.98
N ARG A 54 -20.17 -25.99 -6.03
CA ARG A 54 -19.61 -25.27 -7.17
C ARG A 54 -18.66 -24.17 -6.70
N PHE A 55 -17.65 -23.91 -7.54
CA PHE A 55 -16.69 -22.83 -7.30
C PHE A 55 -17.38 -21.48 -7.09
N THR A 56 -18.44 -21.18 -7.84
CA THR A 56 -19.17 -19.92 -7.74
C THR A 56 -19.78 -19.69 -6.35
N TYR A 57 -20.31 -20.74 -5.71
CA TYR A 57 -20.88 -20.62 -4.36
C TYR A 57 -19.80 -20.40 -3.31
N PHE A 58 -18.68 -21.12 -3.41
CA PHE A 58 -17.53 -20.89 -2.55
C PHE A 58 -16.97 -19.48 -2.74
N PHE A 59 -16.78 -19.05 -3.98
CA PHE A 59 -16.24 -17.73 -4.31
C PHE A 59 -17.12 -16.62 -3.73
N ALA A 60 -18.43 -16.68 -3.92
CA ALA A 60 -19.37 -15.70 -3.38
C ALA A 60 -19.35 -15.66 -1.84
N ALA A 61 -19.40 -16.83 -1.19
CA ALA A 61 -19.37 -16.92 0.27
C ALA A 61 -18.02 -16.43 0.85
N PHE A 62 -16.91 -16.83 0.23
CA PHE A 62 -15.57 -16.41 0.61
C PHE A 62 -15.43 -14.89 0.52
N PHE A 63 -15.87 -14.26 -0.56
CA PHE A 63 -15.86 -12.79 -0.69
C PHE A 63 -16.71 -12.10 0.37
N ALA A 64 -17.92 -12.61 0.61
CA ALA A 64 -18.85 -12.04 1.58
C ALA A 64 -18.29 -12.04 3.00
N VAL A 65 -17.43 -13.00 3.34
CA VAL A 65 -16.77 -13.08 4.65
C VAL A 65 -15.42 -12.36 4.65
N TYR A 66 -14.61 -12.56 3.62
CA TYR A 66 -13.25 -12.04 3.51
C TYR A 66 -13.22 -10.51 3.49
N ILE A 67 -14.09 -9.86 2.70
CA ILE A 67 -14.08 -8.39 2.57
C ILE A 67 -14.37 -7.72 3.92
N PRO A 68 -15.46 -8.05 4.65
CA PRO A 68 -15.70 -7.47 5.97
C PRO A 68 -14.58 -7.73 6.98
N LEU A 69 -14.03 -8.96 7.00
CA LEU A 69 -12.91 -9.31 7.88
C LEU A 69 -11.66 -8.49 7.56
N ALA A 70 -11.30 -8.37 6.28
CA ALA A 70 -10.15 -7.60 5.84
C ALA A 70 -10.32 -6.11 6.19
N VAL A 71 -11.53 -5.55 6.02
CA VAL A 71 -11.84 -4.17 6.43
C VAL A 71 -11.74 -4.01 7.94
N LEU A 72 -12.26 -4.96 8.73
CA LEU A 72 -12.21 -4.90 10.19
C LEU A 72 -10.76 -4.98 10.70
N ILE A 73 -10.00 -5.95 10.22
CA ILE A 73 -8.58 -6.11 10.58
C ILE A 73 -7.80 -4.86 10.16
N GLY A 74 -7.99 -4.39 8.92
CA GLY A 74 -7.33 -3.19 8.43
C GLY A 74 -7.70 -1.94 9.23
N TYR A 75 -8.96 -1.79 9.66
CA TYR A 75 -9.39 -0.71 10.53
C TYR A 75 -8.73 -0.76 11.90
N ILE A 76 -8.63 -1.96 12.50
CA ILE A 76 -7.98 -2.15 13.80
C ILE A 76 -6.49 -1.83 13.68
N ASP A 77 -5.82 -2.35 12.66
CA ASP A 77 -4.40 -2.11 12.41
C ASP A 77 -4.11 -0.62 12.14
N TYR A 78 -4.98 0.04 11.36
CA TYR A 78 -4.85 1.47 11.09
C TYR A 78 -4.97 2.33 12.35
N ARG A 79 -5.86 1.97 13.28
CA ARG A 79 -6.10 2.76 14.51
C ARG A 79 -5.16 2.42 15.67
N ARG A 80 -4.72 1.17 15.79
CA ARG A 80 -4.03 0.66 16.98
C ARG A 80 -2.83 -0.24 16.68
N GLY A 81 -2.60 -0.57 15.42
CA GLY A 81 -1.56 -1.49 14.98
C GLY A 81 -0.32 -0.78 14.45
N SER A 82 0.29 -1.35 13.41
CA SER A 82 1.62 -0.92 12.95
C SER A 82 1.59 0.33 12.08
N VAL A 83 0.47 0.60 11.39
CA VAL A 83 0.39 1.71 10.40
C VAL A 83 0.79 3.07 10.99
N PRO A 84 0.32 3.49 12.19
CA PRO A 84 0.77 4.75 12.78
C PRO A 84 2.28 4.78 13.01
N VAL A 85 2.86 3.68 13.48
CA VAL A 85 4.31 3.58 13.75
C VAL A 85 5.08 3.64 12.45
N ASP A 86 4.70 2.82 11.46
CA ASP A 86 5.36 2.77 10.15
C ASP A 86 5.27 4.11 9.41
N SER A 87 4.14 4.81 9.51
CA SER A 87 3.97 6.13 8.90
C SER A 87 4.85 7.20 9.55
N ILE A 88 5.02 7.15 10.88
CA ILE A 88 5.92 8.05 11.61
C ILE A 88 7.38 7.74 11.26
N GLU A 89 7.77 6.47 11.20
CA GLU A 89 9.14 6.08 10.83
C GLU A 89 9.46 6.47 9.39
N ALA A 90 8.54 6.24 8.45
CA ALA A 90 8.69 6.71 7.08
C ALA A 90 8.80 8.24 7.00
N ALA A 91 8.05 8.96 7.83
CA ALA A 91 8.14 10.42 7.90
C ALA A 91 9.50 10.90 8.46
N ARG A 92 10.02 10.24 9.49
CA ARG A 92 11.34 10.54 10.09
C ARG A 92 12.50 10.24 9.14
N ALA A 93 12.39 9.15 8.37
CA ALA A 93 13.40 8.76 7.40
C ALA A 93 13.46 9.70 6.19
N ASN A 94 12.38 10.44 5.90
CA ASN A 94 12.33 11.35 4.76
C ASN A 94 13.10 12.66 5.06
N PRO A 95 14.20 12.96 4.32
CA PRO A 95 14.99 14.16 4.52
C PRO A 95 14.19 15.45 4.35
N TRP A 96 13.19 15.45 3.46
CA TRP A 96 12.35 16.62 3.21
C TRP A 96 11.46 16.96 4.42
N ILE A 97 10.84 15.96 5.05
CA ILE A 97 10.00 16.16 6.24
C ILE A 97 10.85 16.61 7.44
N LYS A 98 12.05 16.06 7.57
CA LYS A 98 13.02 16.48 8.58
C LYS A 98 13.47 17.93 8.41
N ASP A 99 13.79 18.33 7.18
CA ASP A 99 14.21 19.70 6.87
C ASP A 99 13.04 20.68 7.05
N LEU A 100 11.82 20.30 6.64
CA LEU A 100 10.61 21.10 6.83
C LEU A 100 10.30 21.33 8.31
N SER A 101 10.33 20.27 9.13
CA SER A 101 10.09 20.40 10.57
C SER A 101 11.14 21.30 11.25
N ARG A 102 12.41 21.18 10.86
CA ARG A 102 13.48 22.09 11.32
C ARG A 102 13.23 23.54 10.88
N ALA A 103 12.85 23.76 9.63
CA ALA A 103 12.55 25.10 9.11
C ALA A 103 11.38 25.76 9.86
N LEU A 104 10.32 24.99 10.18
CA LEU A 104 9.19 25.48 10.99
C LEU A 104 9.64 25.93 12.39
N MET A 105 10.50 25.17 13.06
CA MET A 105 11.05 25.55 14.37
C MET A 105 11.90 26.82 14.30
N LEU A 106 12.71 26.96 13.26
CA LEU A 106 13.59 28.12 13.07
C LEU A 106 12.81 29.37 12.66
N MET A 107 11.71 29.24 11.90
CA MET A 107 10.80 30.35 11.61
C MET A 107 10.18 30.92 12.88
N SER A 108 9.78 30.06 13.83
CA SER A 108 9.28 30.52 15.14
C SER A 108 10.32 31.31 15.94
N LYS A 109 11.61 31.15 15.63
CA LYS A 109 12.73 31.86 16.27
C LYS A 109 13.25 33.04 15.44
N ASN A 110 12.61 33.31 14.30
CA ASN A 110 13.03 34.32 13.32
C ASN A 110 14.49 34.17 12.87
N ASP A 111 14.94 32.91 12.71
CA ASP A 111 16.31 32.57 12.33
C ASP A 111 16.49 32.60 10.79
N GLU A 112 17.54 33.26 10.32
CA GLU A 112 17.89 33.38 8.90
C GLU A 112 18.31 32.04 8.26
N GLU A 113 18.66 31.03 9.07
CA GLU A 113 19.00 29.68 8.59
C GLU A 113 17.81 29.02 7.86
N VAL A 114 16.56 29.43 8.14
CA VAL A 114 15.35 28.97 7.43
C VAL A 114 15.49 29.15 5.92
N LYS A 115 15.95 30.33 5.47
CA LYS A 115 16.02 30.65 4.04
C LYS A 115 16.94 29.69 3.31
N LYS A 116 18.04 29.28 3.95
CA LYS A 116 18.99 28.29 3.38
C LYS A 116 18.36 26.91 3.28
N ILE A 117 17.65 26.46 4.31
CA ILE A 117 16.98 25.15 4.33
C ILE A 117 15.88 25.10 3.26
N MET A 118 15.06 26.15 3.16
CA MET A 118 13.98 26.20 2.17
C MET A 118 14.52 26.33 0.75
N ALA A 119 15.59 27.10 0.53
CA ALA A 119 16.20 27.25 -0.80
C ALA A 119 16.71 25.92 -1.39
N LYS A 120 17.14 24.97 -0.54
CA LYS A 120 17.53 23.61 -0.97
C LYS A 120 16.40 22.85 -1.70
N TRP A 121 15.15 23.20 -1.45
CA TRP A 121 13.97 22.49 -1.95
C TRP A 121 13.09 23.35 -2.88
N ALA A 122 13.52 24.57 -3.21
CA ALA A 122 12.74 25.56 -3.97
C ALA A 122 12.90 25.45 -5.50
N ASP A 123 13.51 24.36 -5.99
CA ASP A 123 13.68 24.07 -7.42
C ASP A 123 12.36 23.77 -8.15
#